data_AF-A0A7S3SCK2-F1
#
_entry.id   AF-A0A7S3SCK2-F1
#
_cell.length_a   1.000
_cell.length_b   1.000
_cell.length_c   1.000
_cell.angle_alpha   90.00
_cell.angle_beta   90.00
_cell.angle_gamma   90.00
#
_symmetry.space_group_name_H-M   'P 1'
#
loop_
_entity.id
_entity.type
_entity.pdbx_description
1 polymer ?
#
loop_
_entity_poly.entity_id
_entity_poly.type
_entity_poly.pdbx_seq_one_letter_code
_entity_poly.pdbx_strand_id
1 'polypeptide(L)'
;ENWAVVGGNGTGKTTLVDLISGENVLGYTQDISLFGRRKGSGESVWSIKEQLGVISTASHMSYSDFADPEVVALARANGFARSSGCVTTWEVVASGFFDSVGAYKELSLSQREAARGWIDCFGLADLVAPPPAHGGGNLAYLDASHPPEYVAAARRAA
;
A
#
# COMPACT_ATOMS: atom_id res chain seq x y z
N GLU A 1 7.85 17.36 -15.24
CA GLU A 1 6.68 18.09 -15.74
C GLU A 1 5.47 17.71 -14.90
N ASN A 2 4.47 18.59 -14.77
CA ASN A 2 3.23 18.31 -14.02
C ASN A 2 2.05 18.53 -14.96
N TRP A 3 1.33 17.46 -15.27
CA TRP A 3 0.23 17.46 -16.24
C TRP A 3 -1.10 17.22 -15.55
N ALA A 4 -2.16 17.85 -16.08
CA ALA A 4 -3.54 17.64 -15.64
C ALA A 4 -4.40 17.18 -16.82
N VAL A 5 -5.15 16.09 -16.62
CA VAL A 5 -6.14 15.60 -17.59
C VAL A 5 -7.53 15.94 -17.08
N VAL A 6 -8.22 16.84 -17.78
CA VAL A 6 -9.54 17.36 -17.38
C VAL A 6 -10.60 17.10 -18.44
N GLY A 7 -11.85 16.93 -18.02
CA GLY A 7 -12.97 16.63 -18.90
C GLY A 7 -14.23 16.26 -18.11
N GLY A 8 -15.40 16.33 -18.75
CA GLY A 8 -16.68 15.97 -18.13
C GLY A 8 -16.76 14.50 -17.67
N ASN A 9 -17.79 14.16 -16.92
CA ASN A 9 -18.02 12.76 -16.53
C ASN A 9 -18.31 11.90 -17.76
N GLY A 10 -17.78 10.67 -17.80
CA GLY A 10 -17.96 9.75 -18.93
C GLY A 10 -17.04 9.97 -20.13
N THR A 11 -16.14 10.97 -20.13
CA THR A 11 -15.21 11.21 -21.26
C THR A 11 -14.02 10.25 -21.32
N GLY A 12 -14.00 9.19 -20.51
CA GLY A 12 -12.95 8.16 -20.55
C GLY A 12 -11.65 8.51 -19.81
N LYS A 13 -11.64 9.50 -18.91
CA LYS A 13 -10.43 9.87 -18.13
C LYS A 13 -9.88 8.68 -17.32
N THR A 14 -10.75 7.96 -16.62
CA THR A 14 -10.37 6.76 -15.87
C THR A 14 -9.85 5.68 -16.81
N THR A 15 -10.55 5.45 -17.92
CA THR A 15 -10.11 4.49 -18.95
C THR A 15 -8.72 4.82 -19.48
N LEU A 16 -8.40 6.10 -19.71
CA LEU A 16 -7.07 6.53 -20.13
C LEU A 16 -6.01 6.16 -19.07
N VAL A 17 -6.28 6.43 -17.79
CA VAL A 17 -5.38 6.06 -16.69
C VAL A 17 -5.20 4.55 -16.62
N ASP A 18 -6.26 3.76 -16.77
CA ASP A 18 -6.22 2.29 -16.73
C ASP A 18 -5.42 1.69 -17.90
N LEU A 19 -5.50 2.31 -19.09
CA LEU A 19 -4.68 1.92 -20.24
C LEU A 19 -3.19 2.17 -19.97
N ILE A 20 -2.85 3.26 -19.29
CA ILE A 20 -1.47 3.59 -18.90
C ILE A 20 -0.98 2.64 -17.82
N SER A 21 -1.70 2.50 -16.71
CA SER A 21 -1.30 1.66 -15.55
C SER A 21 -1.22 0.17 -15.87
N GLY A 22 -1.88 -0.30 -16.94
CA GLY A 22 -1.91 -1.72 -17.31
C GLY A 22 -3.07 -2.50 -16.70
N GLU A 23 -3.98 -1.82 -16.01
CA GLU A 23 -5.23 -2.38 -15.51
C GLU A 23 -6.18 -2.77 -16.66
N ASN A 24 -6.16 -2.03 -17.77
CA ASN A 24 -6.95 -2.35 -18.95
C ASN A 24 -6.15 -3.15 -19.99
N VAL A 25 -6.51 -4.42 -20.18
CA VAL A 25 -5.91 -5.33 -21.18
C VAL A 25 -5.98 -4.82 -22.62
N LEU A 26 -6.96 -3.97 -22.96
CA LEU A 26 -7.03 -3.36 -24.28
C LEU A 26 -5.84 -2.43 -24.55
N GLY A 27 -5.16 -1.93 -23.53
CA GLY A 27 -3.97 -1.09 -23.69
C GLY A 27 -2.82 -1.81 -24.39
N TYR A 28 -2.76 -3.13 -24.33
CA TYR A 28 -1.74 -3.95 -24.97
C TYR A 28 -1.95 -4.10 -26.50
N THR A 29 -3.12 -3.73 -27.01
CA THR A 29 -3.40 -3.72 -28.46
C THR A 29 -3.29 -2.33 -29.09
N GLN A 30 -3.12 -1.29 -28.26
CA GLN A 30 -3.00 0.09 -28.72
C GLN A 30 -1.54 0.46 -28.97
N ASP A 31 -1.32 1.54 -29.73
CA ASP A 31 0.02 2.10 -29.92
C ASP A 31 0.41 3.00 -28.73
N ILE A 32 0.73 2.36 -27.62
CA ILE A 32 1.13 3.01 -26.37
C ILE A 32 2.57 2.61 -26.07
N SER A 33 3.41 3.61 -25.78
CA SER A 33 4.78 3.39 -25.30
C SER A 33 4.95 3.97 -23.90
N LEU A 34 5.45 3.16 -22.98
CA LEU A 34 5.71 3.53 -21.59
C LEU A 34 7.18 3.26 -21.28
N PHE A 35 7.85 4.22 -20.65
CA PHE A 35 9.24 4.07 -20.19
C PHE A 35 10.22 3.63 -21.31
N GLY A 36 10.01 4.12 -22.53
CA GLY A 36 10.83 3.79 -23.70
C GLY A 36 10.56 2.41 -24.30
N ARG A 37 9.50 1.70 -23.86
CA ARG A 37 9.09 0.40 -24.40
C ARG A 37 7.66 0.44 -24.91
N ARG A 38 7.40 -0.25 -26.02
CA ARG A 38 6.04 -0.43 -26.53
C ARG A 38 5.28 -1.39 -25.63
N LYS A 39 4.04 -1.05 -25.29
CA LYS A 39 3.18 -1.94 -24.51
C LYS A 39 2.85 -3.20 -25.32
N GLY A 40 2.91 -4.37 -24.69
CA GLY A 40 2.75 -5.68 -25.33
C GLY A 40 4.00 -6.23 -26.03
N SER A 41 5.19 -5.66 -25.74
CA SER A 41 6.46 -6.11 -26.34
C SER A 41 7.14 -7.25 -25.55
N GLY A 42 6.50 -7.74 -24.49
CA GLY A 42 6.99 -8.82 -23.63
C GLY A 42 7.23 -8.39 -22.18
N GLU A 43 6.85 -7.16 -21.82
CA GLU A 43 6.89 -6.68 -20.44
C GLU A 43 5.79 -7.31 -19.58
N SER A 44 6.05 -7.47 -18.28
CA SER A 44 5.02 -7.85 -17.31
C SER A 44 4.27 -6.62 -16.83
N VAL A 45 3.00 -6.80 -16.43
CA VAL A 45 2.21 -5.73 -15.75
C VAL A 45 3.00 -5.17 -14.55
N TRP A 46 3.65 -6.06 -13.78
CA TRP A 46 4.48 -5.69 -12.64
C TRP A 46 5.63 -4.75 -13.00
N SER A 47 6.30 -4.96 -14.14
CA SER A 47 7.40 -4.08 -14.59
C SER A 47 6.94 -2.68 -15.00
N ILE A 48 5.67 -2.54 -15.40
CA ILE A 48 5.02 -1.25 -15.65
C ILE A 48 4.71 -0.57 -14.30
N LYS A 49 4.10 -1.32 -13.37
CA LYS A 49 3.71 -0.83 -12.06
C LYS A 49 4.89 -0.43 -11.17
N GLU A 50 6.03 -1.12 -11.26
CA GLU A 50 7.26 -0.76 -10.53
C GLU A 50 7.74 0.67 -10.85
N GLN A 51 7.39 1.20 -12.02
CA GLN A 51 7.75 2.54 -12.46
C GLN A 51 6.58 3.55 -12.33
N LEU A 52 5.43 3.15 -11.76
CA LEU A 52 4.24 3.97 -11.60
C LEU A 52 3.74 3.96 -10.16
N GLY A 53 3.66 5.15 -9.55
CA GLY A 53 2.84 5.37 -8.36
C GLY A 53 1.41 5.72 -8.75
N VAL A 54 0.44 4.85 -8.44
CA VAL A 54 -0.98 5.11 -8.70
C VAL A 54 -1.71 5.32 -7.38
N ILE A 55 -2.39 6.46 -7.25
CA ILE A 55 -3.27 6.76 -6.12
C ILE A 55 -4.70 6.85 -6.67
N SER A 56 -5.60 6.03 -6.13
CA SER A 56 -7.00 6.01 -6.54
C SER A 56 -7.92 5.81 -5.34
N THR A 57 -9.18 6.26 -5.48
CA THR A 57 -10.22 6.00 -4.48
C THR A 57 -10.53 4.51 -4.36
N ALA A 58 -10.48 3.76 -5.45
CA ALA A 58 -10.66 2.31 -5.43
C ALA A 58 -9.59 1.62 -4.58
N SER A 59 -8.31 2.00 -4.75
CA SER A 59 -7.21 1.49 -3.93
C SER A 59 -7.40 1.82 -2.45
N HIS A 60 -7.86 3.04 -2.13
CA HIS A 60 -8.16 3.44 -0.76
C HIS A 60 -9.30 2.61 -0.14
N MET A 61 -10.38 2.36 -0.89
CA MET A 61 -11.52 1.55 -0.43
C MET A 61 -11.12 0.10 -0.11
N SER A 62 -10.13 -0.46 -0.81
CA SER A 62 -9.62 -1.80 -0.49
C SER A 62 -9.01 -1.90 0.91
N TYR A 63 -8.62 -0.79 1.53
CA TYR A 63 -8.11 -0.74 2.91
C TYR A 63 -9.16 -0.29 3.94
N SER A 64 -10.26 0.35 3.53
CA SER A 64 -11.27 0.87 4.47
C SER A 64 -12.01 -0.22 5.23
N ASP A 65 -12.21 -1.39 4.61
CA ASP A 65 -12.81 -2.57 5.27
C ASP A 65 -11.97 -3.06 6.46
N PHE A 66 -10.69 -2.67 6.51
CA PHE A 66 -9.75 -3.06 7.55
C PHE A 66 -9.42 -1.93 8.54
N ALA A 67 -10.02 -0.75 8.38
CA ALA A 67 -9.74 0.42 9.24
C ALA A 67 -10.79 0.62 10.34
N ASP A 68 -12.03 0.14 10.16
CA ASP A 68 -13.11 0.31 11.13
C ASP A 68 -13.06 -0.76 12.24
N PRO A 69 -12.85 -0.38 13.52
CA PRO A 69 -12.78 -1.34 14.63
C PRO A 69 -14.02 -2.21 14.80
N GLU A 70 -15.22 -1.69 14.49
CA GLU A 70 -16.48 -2.45 14.58
C GLU A 70 -16.60 -3.46 13.44
N VAL A 71 -16.22 -3.06 12.22
CA VAL A 71 -16.20 -3.96 11.05
C VAL A 71 -15.17 -5.07 11.25
N VAL A 72 -13.99 -4.73 11.78
CA VAL A 72 -12.95 -5.71 12.12
C VAL A 72 -13.42 -6.68 13.21
N ALA A 73 -14.11 -6.18 14.24
CA ALA A 73 -14.70 -7.01 15.29
C ALA A 73 -15.77 -7.96 14.73
N LEU A 74 -16.66 -7.45 13.85
CA LEU A 74 -17.70 -8.24 13.19
C LEU A 74 -17.11 -9.30 12.25
N ALA A 75 -16.11 -8.95 11.44
CA ALA A 75 -15.44 -9.88 10.53
C ALA A 75 -14.73 -11.02 11.28
N ARG A 76 -14.14 -10.73 12.45
CA ARG A 76 -13.59 -11.74 13.36
C ARG A 76 -14.66 -12.64 13.95
N ALA A 77 -15.76 -12.06 14.46
CA ALA A 77 -16.86 -12.81 15.06
C ALA A 77 -17.50 -13.80 14.06
N ASN A 78 -17.47 -13.49 12.77
CA ASN A 78 -18.02 -14.32 11.70
C ASN A 78 -16.98 -15.20 10.98
N GLY A 79 -15.73 -15.26 11.45
CA GLY A 79 -14.69 -16.12 10.86
C GLY A 79 -14.23 -15.73 9.45
N PHE A 80 -14.55 -14.52 8.98
CA PHE A 80 -14.16 -14.01 7.66
C PHE A 80 -12.79 -13.30 7.68
N ALA A 81 -12.28 -12.92 8.85
CA ALA A 81 -10.97 -12.28 8.97
C ALA A 81 -9.83 -13.29 8.72
N ARG A 82 -9.21 -13.23 7.52
CA ARG A 82 -8.17 -14.20 7.11
C ARG A 82 -6.77 -13.92 7.68
N SER A 83 -6.52 -12.75 8.26
CA SER A 83 -5.26 -12.45 8.98
C SER A 83 -5.36 -11.10 9.71
N SER A 84 -4.92 -11.07 10.97
CA SER A 84 -4.50 -9.92 11.77
C SER A 84 -5.24 -8.57 11.64
N GLY A 85 -6.47 -8.47 12.17
CA GLY A 85 -6.98 -7.20 12.74
C GLY A 85 -6.98 -5.96 11.83
N CYS A 86 -7.04 -4.79 12.46
CA CYS A 86 -6.98 -3.52 11.75
C CYS A 86 -5.67 -3.41 10.96
N VAL A 87 -5.74 -2.98 9.70
CA VAL A 87 -4.53 -2.74 8.90
C VAL A 87 -3.87 -1.46 9.40
N THR A 88 -2.65 -1.58 9.89
CA THR A 88 -1.86 -0.46 10.38
C THR A 88 -1.34 0.40 9.23
N THR A 89 -1.06 1.68 9.48
CA THR A 89 -0.37 2.55 8.51
C THR A 89 0.93 1.92 8.01
N TRP A 90 1.66 1.19 8.86
CA TRP A 90 2.84 0.43 8.47
C TRP A 90 2.52 -0.63 7.41
N GLU A 91 1.49 -1.45 7.63
CA GLU A 91 1.07 -2.49 6.70
C GLU A 91 0.56 -1.92 5.36
N VAL A 92 -0.15 -0.78 5.38
CA VAL A 92 -0.54 -0.07 4.16
C VAL A 92 0.71 0.34 3.37
N VAL A 93 1.65 1.05 3.99
CA VAL A 93 2.86 1.53 3.31
C VAL A 93 3.73 0.36 2.82
N ALA A 94 3.90 -0.67 3.64
CA ALA A 94 4.65 -1.87 3.31
C ALA A 94 4.06 -2.64 2.13
N SER A 95 2.73 -2.69 2.03
CA SER A 95 2.04 -3.42 0.96
C SER A 95 2.27 -2.83 -0.44
N GLY A 96 2.65 -1.54 -0.51
CA GLY A 96 3.04 -0.87 -1.76
C GLY A 96 4.26 -1.50 -2.47
N PHE A 97 5.15 -2.20 -1.76
CA PHE A 97 6.28 -2.91 -2.39
C PHE A 97 5.88 -4.17 -3.16
N PHE A 98 4.69 -4.68 -2.92
CA PHE A 98 4.23 -5.96 -3.48
C PHE A 98 3.00 -5.82 -4.37
N ASP A 99 2.43 -4.61 -4.47
CA ASP A 99 1.17 -4.34 -5.20
C ASP A 99 0.07 -5.33 -4.77
N SER A 100 -0.07 -5.52 -3.44
CA SER A 100 -1.03 -6.44 -2.82
C SER A 100 -1.81 -5.79 -1.66
N VAL A 101 -3.03 -6.26 -1.39
CA VAL A 101 -3.79 -5.93 -0.17
C VAL A 101 -3.56 -7.07 0.83
N GLY A 102 -2.80 -6.80 1.89
CA GLY A 102 -2.46 -7.82 2.91
C GLY A 102 -1.22 -8.67 2.59
N ALA A 103 -0.67 -9.27 3.65
CA ALA A 103 0.73 -9.69 3.79
C ALA A 103 1.15 -10.93 3.00
N TYR A 104 2.28 -10.89 2.28
CA TYR A 104 3.11 -12.07 1.97
C TYR A 104 4.57 -11.70 1.59
N LYS A 105 5.38 -11.27 2.57
CA LYS A 105 6.87 -11.42 2.64
C LYS A 105 7.45 -10.51 3.73
N GLU A 106 8.55 -10.93 4.36
CA GLU A 106 9.34 -10.03 5.20
C GLU A 106 9.99 -8.94 4.34
N LEU A 107 9.86 -7.68 4.76
CA LEU A 107 10.57 -6.56 4.13
C LEU A 107 12.08 -6.67 4.39
N SER A 108 12.88 -6.40 3.35
CA SER A 108 14.32 -6.18 3.51
C SER A 108 14.60 -4.95 4.38
N LEU A 109 15.84 -4.82 4.88
CA LEU A 109 16.25 -3.63 5.64
C LEU A 109 16.05 -2.34 4.83
N SER A 110 16.45 -2.34 3.54
CA SER A 110 16.27 -1.18 2.65
C SER A 110 14.80 -0.83 2.41
N GLN A 111 13.92 -1.81 2.30
CA GLN A 111 12.47 -1.57 2.16
C GLN A 111 11.87 -0.98 3.45
N ARG A 112 12.33 -1.43 4.62
CA ARG A 112 11.91 -0.89 5.92
C ARG A 112 12.34 0.56 6.08
N GLU A 113 13.58 0.89 5.71
CA GLU A 113 14.10 2.26 5.73
C GLU A 113 13.33 3.17 4.76
N ALA A 114 13.04 2.69 3.55
CA ALA A 114 12.23 3.42 2.59
C ALA A 114 10.79 3.64 3.08
N ALA A 115 10.15 2.62 3.65
CA ALA A 115 8.81 2.74 4.25
C ALA A 115 8.79 3.78 5.37
N ARG A 116 9.82 3.77 6.23
CA ARG A 116 9.97 4.78 7.28
C ARG A 116 10.09 6.18 6.71
N GLY A 117 10.98 6.36 5.73
CA GLY A 117 11.18 7.64 5.07
C GLY A 117 9.87 8.22 4.49
N TRP A 118 9.03 7.36 3.90
CA TRP A 118 7.70 7.77 3.43
C TRP A 118 6.74 8.14 4.57
N ILE A 119 6.66 7.34 5.63
CA ILE A 119 5.82 7.63 6.80
C ILE A 119 6.19 9.00 7.41
N ASP A 120 7.48 9.27 7.56
CA ASP A 120 7.97 10.51 8.14
C ASP A 120 7.72 11.69 7.20
N CYS A 121 7.95 11.51 5.89
CA CYS A 121 7.69 12.51 4.86
C CYS A 121 6.22 12.95 4.81
N PHE A 122 5.29 12.01 4.99
CA PHE A 122 3.86 12.29 5.03
C PHE A 122 3.33 12.70 6.42
N GLY A 123 4.19 12.76 7.44
CA GLY A 123 3.80 13.12 8.80
C GLY A 123 2.86 12.12 9.47
N LEU A 124 2.97 10.84 9.10
CA LEU A 124 2.06 9.78 9.55
C LEU A 124 2.60 8.99 10.76
N ALA A 125 3.72 9.40 11.33
CA ALA A 125 4.40 8.67 12.40
C ALA A 125 3.49 8.37 13.61
N ASP A 126 2.65 9.33 13.99
CA ASP A 126 1.72 9.21 15.13
C ASP A 126 0.53 8.27 14.84
N LEU A 127 0.28 7.95 13.57
CA LEU A 127 -0.81 7.07 13.13
C LEU A 127 -0.35 5.61 12.99
N VAL A 128 0.97 5.35 13.09
CA VAL A 128 1.51 4.00 13.04
C VAL A 128 1.33 3.34 14.41
N ALA A 129 0.29 2.53 14.55
CA ALA A 129 0.26 1.55 15.64
C ALA A 129 1.43 0.56 15.44
N PRO A 130 2.15 0.16 16.51
CA PRO A 130 3.20 -0.84 16.39
C PRO A 130 2.60 -2.14 15.81
N PRO A 131 3.29 -2.81 14.87
CA PRO A 131 2.76 -4.04 14.28
C PRO A 131 2.48 -5.07 15.38
N PRO A 132 1.38 -5.85 15.29
CA PRO A 132 1.05 -6.84 16.30
C PRO A 132 2.21 -7.81 16.47
N ALA A 133 2.64 -8.01 17.72
CA ALA A 133 3.72 -8.91 18.07
C ALA A 133 3.27 -10.38 17.96
N HIS A 134 3.04 -10.89 16.74
CA HIS A 134 2.69 -12.29 16.54
C HIS A 134 3.55 -12.97 15.47
N GLY A 135 4.29 -13.98 15.94
CA GLY A 135 4.54 -15.20 15.17
C GLY A 135 5.89 -15.35 14.49
N GLY A 136 6.98 -15.48 15.26
CA GLY A 136 8.18 -16.21 14.82
C GLY A 136 8.91 -15.67 13.58
N GLY A 137 9.37 -14.42 13.62
CA GLY A 137 10.22 -13.84 12.58
C GLY A 137 10.80 -12.51 13.06
N ASN A 138 12.01 -12.58 13.61
CA ASN A 138 12.96 -11.51 13.95
C ASN A 138 12.44 -10.16 14.51
N LEU A 139 12.74 -9.95 15.80
CA LEU A 139 12.55 -8.75 16.65
C LEU A 139 13.35 -7.49 16.22
N ALA A 140 13.59 -7.26 14.93
CA ALA A 140 14.43 -6.16 14.45
C ALA A 140 13.66 -4.84 14.21
N TYR A 141 12.78 -4.45 15.13
CA TYR A 141 12.18 -3.11 15.15
C TYR A 141 12.67 -2.25 16.32
N LEU A 142 13.33 -2.86 17.31
CA LEU A 142 13.92 -2.14 18.42
C LEU A 142 15.38 -1.81 18.08
N ASP A 143 15.61 -0.68 17.43
CA ASP A 143 16.84 0.04 17.72
C ASP A 143 16.77 0.45 19.20
N ALA A 144 17.51 -0.26 20.04
CA ALA A 144 17.57 -0.02 21.48
C ALA A 144 18.18 1.35 21.84
N SER A 145 18.69 2.11 20.87
CA SER A 145 19.28 3.43 21.11
C SER A 145 18.25 4.57 21.16
N HIS A 146 17.07 4.42 20.55
CA HIS A 146 16.04 5.47 20.49
C HIS A 146 14.62 4.87 20.57
N PRO A 147 14.10 4.53 21.77
CA PRO A 147 12.72 4.11 21.90
C PRO A 147 11.79 5.31 21.61
N PRO A 148 10.86 5.21 20.66
CA PRO A 148 9.95 6.31 20.38
C PRO A 148 8.97 6.52 21.53
N GLU A 149 8.64 7.78 21.84
CA GLU A 149 7.76 8.17 22.95
C GLU A 149 6.40 7.44 22.93
N TYR A 150 5.93 6.99 21.76
CA TYR A 150 4.68 6.22 21.63
C TYR A 150 4.68 4.87 22.37
N VAL A 151 5.85 4.25 22.61
CA VAL A 151 5.96 3.01 23.40
C VAL A 151 5.63 3.27 24.88
N ALA A 152 5.89 4.48 25.38
CA ALA A 152 5.53 4.87 26.73
C ALA A 152 4.03 5.12 26.89
N ALA A 153 3.35 5.61 25.84
CA ALA A 153 1.91 5.83 25.84
C ALA A 153 1.12 4.51 25.89
N ALA A 154 1.54 3.51 25.10
CA ALA A 154 0.90 2.19 25.06
C ALA A 154 1.01 1.42 26.40
N ARG A 155 2.08 1.66 27.18
CA ARG A 155 2.26 1.06 28.52
C ARG A 155 1.48 1.74 29.64
N ARG A 156 0.95 2.95 29.43
CA ARG A 156 0.10 3.64 30.41
C ARG A 156 -1.38 3.30 30.25
N ALA A 157 -1.76 2.71 29.12
CA ALA A 157 -3.14 2.35 28.79
C ALA A 157 -3.46 0.86 29.03
N ALA A 158 -2.50 0.07 29.52
CA ALA A 158 -2.63 -1.33 29.92
C ALA A 158 -2.37 -1.48 31.42
#